data_AF-A0A378B7R1-F1
#
_entry.id   AF-A0A378B7R1-F1
#
_cell.length_a   1.000
_cell.length_b   1.000
_cell.length_c   1.000
_cell.angle_alpha   90.00
_cell.angle_beta   90.00
_cell.angle_gamma   90.00
#
_symmetry.space_group_name_H-M   'P 1'
#
loop_
_entity.id
_entity.type
_entity.pdbx_description
1 polymer ?
#
loop_
_entity_poly.entity_id
_entity_poly.type
_entity_poly.pdbx_seq_one_letter_code
_entity_poly.pdbx_strand_id
1 'polypeptide(L)'
;MLITFAKCCRPIPGDPIIAHVSPGKGLVIHHESCRNIRGYQKEPEKFMAVEWDKETAQEFITEIKVDMFNHQGALANLTAAINTASSNIQSLNTEEKDGRVYSAFIRLTARDRVHLANIMRKIRVMPDVIKVTRNRN
;
A
#
# COMPACT_ATOMS: atom_id res chain seq x y z
N MET A 1 -25.03 6.20 3.60
CA MET A 1 -23.89 6.99 3.08
C MET A 1 -22.83 6.02 2.58
N LEU A 2 -22.36 6.14 1.34
CA LEU A 2 -21.34 5.24 0.78
C LEU A 2 -19.95 5.67 1.29
N ILE A 3 -19.19 4.74 1.86
CA ILE A 3 -17.80 4.96 2.28
C ILE A 3 -16.92 4.06 1.40
N THR A 4 -15.90 4.64 0.78
CA THR A 4 -14.95 3.92 -0.08
C THR A 4 -13.53 4.32 0.25
N PHE A 5 -12.56 3.42 0.04
CA PHE A 5 -11.15 3.71 0.26
C PHE A 5 -10.46 4.11 -1.06
N ALA A 6 -9.63 5.16 -1.01
CA ALA A 6 -8.98 5.70 -2.18
C ALA A 6 -7.96 4.73 -2.78
N LYS A 7 -8.11 4.43 -4.08
CA LYS A 7 -7.17 3.59 -4.84
C LYS A 7 -5.82 4.26 -5.11
N CYS A 8 -5.65 5.54 -4.83
CA CYS A 8 -4.38 6.22 -5.08
C CYS A 8 -3.37 5.97 -3.94
N CYS A 9 -3.80 6.11 -2.68
CA CYS A 9 -2.93 5.94 -1.51
C CYS A 9 -3.16 4.66 -0.72
N ARG A 10 -4.28 3.95 -0.96
CA ARG A 10 -4.59 2.63 -0.37
C ARG A 10 -4.33 2.59 1.15
N PRO A 11 -5.06 3.41 1.92
CA PRO A 11 -4.91 3.42 3.38
C PRO A 11 -5.32 2.06 3.96
N ILE A 12 -4.63 1.63 5.01
CA ILE A 12 -4.91 0.39 5.76
C ILE A 12 -5.02 0.72 7.26
N PRO A 13 -5.64 -0.16 8.06
CA PRO A 13 -5.78 0.05 9.50
C PRO A 13 -4.50 0.49 10.20
N GLY A 14 -4.63 1.55 11.00
CA GLY A 14 -3.55 2.23 11.72
C GLY A 14 -2.86 3.34 10.93
N ASP A 15 -3.17 3.56 9.65
CA ASP A 15 -2.73 4.76 8.93
C ASP A 15 -3.47 6.01 9.42
N PRO A 16 -2.83 7.18 9.44
CA PRO A 16 -3.56 8.45 9.57
C PRO A 16 -4.43 8.65 8.33
N ILE A 17 -5.73 8.86 8.53
CA ILE A 17 -6.73 8.92 7.47
C ILE A 17 -7.61 10.15 7.56
N ILE A 18 -8.14 10.56 6.40
CA ILE A 18 -9.11 11.64 6.28
C ILE A 18 -10.15 11.32 5.22
N ALA A 19 -11.40 11.70 5.47
CA ALA A 19 -12.49 11.52 4.53
C ALA A 19 -12.62 12.77 3.63
N HIS A 20 -12.67 12.57 2.32
CA HIS A 20 -13.03 13.60 1.34
C HIS A 20 -14.48 13.41 0.89
N VAL A 21 -15.27 14.47 0.96
CA VAL A 21 -16.65 14.51 0.47
C VAL A 21 -16.62 14.64 -1.05
N SER A 22 -16.84 13.52 -1.75
CA SER A 22 -16.83 13.51 -3.21
C SER A 22 -18.27 13.58 -3.76
N PRO A 23 -18.62 14.61 -4.56
CA PRO A 23 -19.91 14.70 -5.22
C PRO A 23 -20.26 13.40 -5.98
N GLY A 24 -21.44 12.84 -5.71
CA GLY A 24 -21.93 11.60 -6.33
C GLY A 24 -21.22 10.29 -5.91
N LYS A 25 -20.15 10.34 -5.12
CA LYS A 25 -19.40 9.13 -4.67
C LYS A 25 -19.45 8.90 -3.16
N GLY A 26 -20.00 9.83 -2.39
CA GLY A 26 -20.03 9.75 -0.92
C GLY A 26 -18.69 10.14 -0.31
N LEU A 27 -18.29 9.43 0.75
CA LEU A 27 -17.01 9.67 1.41
C LEU A 27 -15.92 8.78 0.81
N VAL A 28 -14.82 9.39 0.41
CA VAL A 28 -13.62 8.70 -0.05
C VAL A 28 -12.53 8.87 1.01
N ILE A 29 -12.09 7.76 1.60
CA ILE A 29 -11.07 7.74 2.66
C ILE A 29 -9.68 7.73 2.02
N HIS A 30 -8.89 8.74 2.35
CA HIS A 30 -7.50 8.89 1.93
C HIS A 30 -6.56 8.73 3.13
N HIS A 31 -5.33 8.32 2.86
CA HIS A 31 -4.21 8.54 3.78
C HIS A 31 -3.96 10.06 3.88
N GLU A 32 -3.73 10.62 5.06
CA GLU A 32 -3.56 12.07 5.25
C GLU A 32 -2.41 12.67 4.42
N SER A 33 -1.30 11.93 4.27
CA SER A 33 -0.17 12.34 3.45
C SER A 33 -0.33 12.07 1.94
N CYS A 34 -1.53 11.75 1.46
CA CYS A 34 -1.77 11.43 0.06
C CYS A 34 -1.55 12.66 -0.83
N ARG A 35 -0.67 12.54 -1.84
CA ARG A 35 -0.33 13.64 -2.76
C ARG A 35 -1.53 14.26 -3.50
N ASN A 36 -2.57 13.46 -3.77
CA ASN A 36 -3.78 13.91 -4.48
C ASN A 36 -4.70 14.80 -3.63
N ILE A 37 -4.49 14.87 -2.31
CA ILE A 37 -5.25 15.74 -1.40
C ILE A 37 -4.31 16.72 -0.67
N ARG A 38 -3.15 17.00 -1.27
CA ARG A 38 -2.17 17.91 -0.68
C ARG A 38 -2.79 19.29 -0.50
N GLY A 39 -2.72 19.82 0.71
CA GLY A 39 -3.30 21.13 1.05
C GLY A 39 -4.77 21.08 1.44
N TYR A 40 -5.35 19.89 1.69
CA TYR A 40 -6.73 19.72 2.13
C TYR A 40 -7.12 20.60 3.32
N GLN A 41 -6.15 20.99 4.16
CA GLN A 41 -6.38 21.86 5.32
C GLN A 41 -6.95 23.23 4.95
N LYS A 42 -6.81 23.65 3.68
CA LYS A 42 -7.37 24.90 3.14
C LYS A 42 -8.83 24.78 2.68
N GLU A 43 -9.38 23.57 2.66
CA GLU A 43 -10.74 23.27 2.18
C GLU A 43 -11.52 22.47 3.25
N PRO A 44 -11.60 22.95 4.51
CA PRO A 44 -12.16 22.18 5.64
C PRO A 44 -13.61 21.75 5.42
N GLU A 45 -14.37 22.44 4.56
CA GLU A 45 -15.74 22.08 4.20
C GLU A 45 -15.85 20.81 3.35
N LYS A 46 -14.76 20.38 2.70
CA LYS A 46 -14.72 19.18 1.84
C LYS A 46 -14.12 17.97 2.54
N PHE A 47 -13.55 18.14 3.72
CA PHE A 47 -12.83 17.08 4.42
C PHE A 47 -13.31 16.90 5.85
N MET A 48 -13.35 15.65 6.30
CA MET A 48 -13.83 15.29 7.63
C MET A 48 -12.81 14.39 8.32
N ALA A 49 -12.49 14.69 9.58
CA ALA A 49 -11.69 13.83 10.43
C ALA A 49 -12.45 12.51 10.68
N VAL A 50 -11.73 11.40 10.55
CA VAL A 50 -12.27 10.04 10.73
C VAL A 50 -11.20 9.17 11.36
N GLU A 51 -11.63 8.12 12.04
CA GLU A 51 -10.74 7.16 12.67
C GLU A 51 -11.06 5.74 12.20
N TRP A 52 -10.09 4.85 12.35
CA TRP A 52 -10.32 3.43 12.13
C TRP A 52 -11.14 2.84 13.27
N ASP A 53 -12.00 1.89 12.93
CA ASP A 53 -12.62 1.05 13.95
C ASP A 53 -11.56 0.17 14.63
N LYS A 54 -11.79 -0.19 15.89
CA LYS A 54 -10.87 -1.00 16.71
C LYS A 54 -10.82 -2.46 16.26
N GLU A 55 -11.90 -2.95 15.67
CA GLU A 55 -12.01 -4.32 15.18
C GLU A 55 -12.30 -4.34 13.68
N THR A 56 -11.25 -4.56 12.88
CA THR A 56 -11.40 -4.84 11.45
C THR A 56 -10.89 -6.24 11.13
N ALA A 57 -11.81 -7.19 10.94
CA ALA A 57 -11.46 -8.56 10.52
C ALA A 57 -11.15 -8.67 9.00
N GLN A 58 -11.29 -7.57 8.26
CA GLN A 58 -11.09 -7.54 6.81
C GLN A 58 -9.64 -7.26 6.43
N GLU A 59 -9.17 -7.87 5.35
CA GLU A 59 -7.90 -7.50 4.72
C GLU A 59 -8.07 -6.33 3.74
N PHE A 60 -7.10 -5.42 3.74
CA PHE A 60 -7.06 -4.26 2.86
C PHE A 60 -5.97 -4.41 1.81
N ILE A 61 -6.21 -3.88 0.62
CA ILE A 61 -5.20 -3.87 -0.44
C ILE A 61 -4.30 -2.66 -0.22
N THR A 62 -2.98 -2.90 -0.18
CA THR A 62 -1.94 -1.87 -0.22
C THR A 62 -0.96 -2.16 -1.35
N GLU A 63 -0.11 -1.21 -1.69
CA GLU A 63 0.92 -1.40 -2.72
C GLU A 63 2.31 -1.16 -2.13
N ILE A 64 3.26 -2.01 -2.48
CA ILE A 64 4.68 -1.84 -2.18
C ILE A 64 5.47 -1.76 -3.49
N LYS A 65 6.58 -1.03 -3.44
CA LYS A 65 7.61 -1.01 -4.46
C LYS A 65 8.86 -1.69 -3.91
N VAL A 66 9.35 -2.69 -4.64
CA VAL A 66 10.58 -3.44 -4.34
C VAL A 66 11.57 -3.17 -5.46
N ASP A 67 12.68 -2.51 -5.16
CA ASP A 67 13.83 -2.45 -6.05
C ASP A 67 14.72 -3.66 -5.76
N MET A 68 15.04 -4.46 -6.78
CA MET A 68 15.78 -5.71 -6.63
C MET A 68 16.61 -6.05 -7.87
N PHE A 69 17.63 -6.89 -7.69
CA PHE A 69 18.30 -7.55 -8.82
C PHE A 69 17.39 -8.66 -9.36
N ASN A 70 17.17 -8.66 -10.67
CA ASN A 70 16.35 -9.67 -11.33
C ASN A 70 17.24 -10.69 -12.01
N HIS A 71 17.11 -11.94 -11.56
CA HIS A 71 17.65 -13.12 -12.20
C HIS A 71 16.64 -14.26 -12.04
N GLN A 72 16.95 -15.40 -12.64
CA GLN A 72 16.09 -16.59 -12.52
C GLN A 72 15.83 -16.93 -11.04
N GLY A 73 14.55 -17.09 -10.69
CA GLY A 73 14.11 -17.40 -9.34
C GLY A 73 13.88 -16.21 -8.41
N ALA A 74 14.39 -15.01 -8.72
CA ALA A 74 14.28 -13.85 -7.83
C ALA A 74 12.81 -13.46 -7.55
N LEU A 75 11.97 -13.38 -8.60
CA LEU A 75 10.53 -13.12 -8.45
C LEU A 75 9.78 -14.25 -7.74
N ALA A 76 10.17 -15.51 -7.97
CA ALA A 76 9.56 -16.65 -7.29
C ALA A 76 9.85 -16.63 -5.78
N ASN A 77 11.09 -16.29 -5.39
CA ASN A 77 11.46 -16.10 -3.99
C ASN A 77 10.67 -14.93 -3.36
N LEU A 78 10.46 -13.85 -4.11
CA LEU A 78 9.69 -12.69 -3.65
C LEU A 78 8.23 -13.05 -3.39
N THR A 79 7.57 -13.73 -4.34
CA THR A 79 6.16 -14.14 -4.16
C THR A 79 6.02 -15.16 -3.03
N ALA A 80 6.97 -16.09 -2.87
CA ALA A 80 7.00 -17.01 -1.74
C ALA A 80 7.18 -16.28 -0.39
N ALA A 81 8.06 -15.28 -0.31
CA ALA A 81 8.24 -14.48 0.89
C ALA A 81 6.96 -13.74 1.30
N ILE A 82 6.19 -13.24 0.33
CA ILE A 82 4.89 -12.59 0.57
C ILE A 82 3.86 -13.63 1.06
N ASN A 83 3.76 -14.79 0.41
CA ASN A 83 2.82 -15.84 0.81
C ASN A 83 3.10 -16.37 2.24
N THR A 84 4.36 -16.60 2.59
CA THR A 84 4.75 -17.03 3.96
C THR A 84 4.53 -15.94 5.02
N ALA A 85 4.26 -14.71 4.60
CA ALA A 85 3.84 -13.62 5.47
C ALA A 85 2.32 -13.55 5.63
N SER A 86 1.55 -14.52 5.13
CA SER A 86 0.08 -14.55 5.18
C SER A 86 -0.55 -13.34 4.50
N SER A 87 -0.06 -13.04 3.30
CA SER A 87 -0.55 -11.96 2.44
C SER A 87 -0.83 -12.51 1.04
N ASN A 88 -1.98 -12.15 0.48
CA ASN A 88 -2.31 -12.47 -0.91
C ASN A 88 -1.73 -11.43 -1.87
N ILE A 89 -1.35 -11.85 -3.08
CA ILE A 89 -0.88 -10.96 -4.15
C ILE A 89 -2.03 -10.71 -5.13
N GLN A 90 -2.44 -9.46 -5.29
CA GLN A 90 -3.49 -9.07 -6.24
C GLN A 90 -2.93 -8.74 -7.62
N SER A 91 -1.76 -8.09 -7.67
CA SER A 91 -1.08 -7.80 -8.94
C SER A 91 0.40 -7.60 -8.69
N LEU A 92 1.22 -7.99 -9.67
CA LEU A 92 2.65 -7.76 -9.70
C LEU A 92 3.01 -7.24 -11.09
N ASN A 93 3.63 -6.06 -11.13
CA ASN A 93 4.20 -5.50 -12.36
C ASN A 93 5.68 -5.22 -12.13
N THR A 94 6.52 -5.41 -13.14
CA THR A 94 7.95 -5.13 -13.06
C THR A 94 8.38 -4.16 -14.14
N GLU A 95 9.23 -3.22 -13.77
CA GLU A 95 9.84 -2.26 -14.69
C GLU A 95 11.36 -2.35 -14.56
N GLU A 96 12.07 -2.43 -15.68
CA GLU A 96 13.53 -2.36 -15.69
C GLU A 96 13.95 -0.92 -15.37
N LYS A 97 14.90 -0.77 -14.44
CA LYS A 97 15.44 0.53 -14.03
C LYS A 97 16.83 0.77 -14.60
N ASP A 98 17.72 -0.21 -14.45
CA ASP A 98 19.10 -0.14 -14.93
C ASP A 98 19.69 -1.54 -15.04
N GLY A 99 19.79 -2.06 -16.26
CA GLY A 99 20.32 -3.39 -16.55
C GLY A 99 19.59 -4.50 -15.78
N ARG A 100 20.23 -5.03 -14.73
CA ARG A 100 19.66 -6.10 -13.90
C ARG A 100 18.81 -5.60 -12.73
N VAL A 101 18.69 -4.30 -12.52
CA VAL A 101 17.87 -3.73 -11.44
C VAL A 101 16.45 -3.50 -11.94
N TYR A 102 15.48 -4.10 -11.25
CA TYR A 102 14.06 -3.98 -11.55
C TYR A 102 13.31 -3.38 -10.37
N SER A 103 12.28 -2.60 -10.67
CA SER A 103 11.27 -2.15 -9.73
C SER A 103 10.03 -3.05 -9.86
N ALA A 104 9.73 -3.85 -8.84
CA ALA A 104 8.50 -4.61 -8.74
C ALA A 104 7.44 -3.81 -7.95
N PHE A 105 6.31 -3.55 -8.57
CA PHE A 105 5.13 -2.91 -7.97
C PHE A 105 4.10 -3.98 -7.65
N ILE A 106 3.88 -4.20 -6.35
CA ILE A 106 3.11 -5.34 -5.87
C ILE A 106 1.93 -4.82 -5.05
N ARG A 107 0.72 -5.12 -5.53
CA ARG A 107 -0.50 -4.96 -4.74
C ARG A 107 -0.74 -6.23 -3.97
N LEU A 108 -0.84 -6.09 -2.66
CA LEU A 108 -0.98 -7.21 -1.75
C LEU A 108 -1.96 -6.88 -0.63
N THR A 109 -2.44 -7.91 0.07
CA THR A 109 -3.35 -7.75 1.19
C THR A 109 -2.61 -7.54 2.51
N ALA A 110 -3.15 -6.66 3.36
CA ALA A 110 -2.64 -6.45 4.71
C ALA A 110 -3.79 -6.19 5.69
N ARG A 111 -3.71 -6.80 6.88
CA ARG A 111 -4.65 -6.56 7.98
C ARG A 111 -4.48 -5.17 8.58
N ASP A 112 -3.24 -4.76 8.78
CA ASP A 112 -2.89 -3.47 9.37
C ASP A 112 -1.44 -3.07 9.01
N ARG A 113 -0.99 -1.93 9.54
CA ARG A 113 0.39 -1.45 9.39
C ARG A 113 1.45 -2.38 10.00
N VAL A 114 1.13 -3.11 11.07
CA VAL A 114 2.09 -4.02 11.72
C VAL A 114 2.33 -5.23 10.82
N HIS A 115 1.27 -5.81 10.29
CA HIS A 115 1.31 -6.88 9.30
C HIS A 115 2.09 -6.44 8.05
N LEU A 116 1.78 -5.28 7.47
CA LEU A 116 2.52 -4.76 6.33
C LEU A 116 4.01 -4.57 6.64
N ALA A 117 4.34 -4.03 7.82
CA ALA A 117 5.73 -3.87 8.23
C ALA A 117 6.45 -5.22 8.33
N ASN A 118 5.78 -6.27 8.81
CA ASN A 118 6.35 -7.62 8.88
C ASN A 118 6.60 -8.21 7.47
N ILE A 119 5.66 -8.04 6.54
CA ILE A 119 5.85 -8.42 5.12
C ILE A 119 7.08 -7.71 4.56
N MET A 120 7.15 -6.38 4.71
CA MET A 120 8.26 -5.57 4.19
C MET A 120 9.61 -5.94 4.82
N ARG A 121 9.65 -6.30 6.12
CA ARG A 121 10.86 -6.77 6.80
C ARG A 121 11.35 -8.10 6.24
N LYS A 122 10.44 -9.06 6.01
CA LYS A 122 10.79 -10.35 5.38
C LYS A 122 11.36 -10.17 3.97
N ILE A 123 10.77 -9.27 3.17
CA ILE A 123 11.28 -8.98 1.83
C ILE A 123 12.64 -8.28 1.88
N ARG A 124 12.83 -7.34 2.81
CA ARG A 124 14.06 -6.53 2.90
C ARG A 124 15.32 -7.36 3.19
N VAL A 125 15.20 -8.52 3.83
CA VAL A 125 16.35 -9.40 4.15
C VAL A 125 16.66 -10.39 3.04
N MET A 126 15.90 -10.40 1.95
CA MET A 126 16.22 -11.24 0.79
C MET A 126 17.51 -10.75 0.11
N PRO A 127 18.41 -11.64 -0.32
CA PRO A 127 19.70 -11.26 -0.92
C PRO A 127 19.57 -10.32 -2.12
N ASP A 128 18.52 -10.50 -2.92
CA ASP A 128 18.36 -9.79 -4.19
C ASP A 128 17.70 -8.42 -4.02
N VAL A 129 17.19 -8.10 -2.82
CA VAL A 129 16.41 -6.89 -2.57
C VAL A 129 17.30 -5.72 -2.17
N ILE A 130 17.21 -4.64 -2.94
CA ILE A 130 17.93 -3.39 -2.69
C ILE A 130 17.11 -2.49 -1.76
N LYS A 131 15.81 -2.36 -2.04
CA LYS A 131 14.93 -1.44 -1.30
C LYS A 131 13.49 -1.91 -1.32
N VAL A 132 12.79 -1.70 -0.20
CA VAL A 132 11.35 -1.92 -0.08
C VAL A 132 10.70 -0.67 0.48
N THR A 133 9.72 -0.13 -0.24
CA THR A 133 8.93 1.04 0.18
C THR A 133 7.45 0.77 0.00
N ARG A 134 6.61 1.34 0.86
CA ARG A 134 5.17 1.36 0.65
C ARG A 134 4.83 2.49 -0.31
N ASN A 135 4.02 2.21 -1.32
CA ASN A 135 3.50 3.26 -2.19
C ASN A 135 2.25 3.88 -1.56
N ARG A 136 2.27 5.21 -1.36
CA ARG A 136 1.15 6.02 -0.86
C ARG A 136 0.79 7.16 -1.84
N ASN A 137 1.24 7.04 -3.10
CA ASN A 137 1.53 8.09 -4.12
C ASN A 137 2.80 8.89 -3.88
#